data_AF-G5C8X9-F1
#
_entry.id   AF-G5C8X9-F1
#
_cell.length_a   1.000
_cell.length_b   1.000
_cell.length_c   1.000
_cell.angle_alpha   90.00
_cell.angle_beta   90.00
_cell.angle_gamma   90.00
#
_symmetry.space_group_name_H-M   'P 1'
#
loop_
_entity.id
_entity.type
_entity.pdbx_description
1 polymer ?
#
loop_
_entity_poly.entity_id
_entity_poly.type
_entity_poly.pdbx_seq_one_letter_code
_entity_poly.pdbx_strand_id
1 'polypeptide(L)'
;MAHLLALLLVAVVGLPLAQALDCHVCAYNGDNCFNPMRCPTMVRYCMTTRTSTAQGLQCHRCKGFGGCSHVFSCSGSSTHCVIIATRSPISFTDLPLVTKMCYRGCPDVSSLGLGPHVSVACCQSSLCNHD
;
A
#
# COMPACT_ATOMS: atom_id res chain seq x y z
N MET A 1 48.84 3.20 -7.63
CA MET A 1 47.90 2.51 -8.54
C MET A 1 46.98 1.54 -7.80
N ALA A 2 47.50 0.56 -7.06
CA ALA A 2 46.68 -0.46 -6.38
C ALA A 2 45.69 0.10 -5.32
N HIS A 3 46.12 1.06 -4.50
CA HIS A 3 45.26 1.66 -3.46
C HIS A 3 44.10 2.49 -4.01
N LEU A 4 44.32 3.17 -5.14
CA LEU A 4 43.27 3.96 -5.79
C LEU A 4 42.17 3.04 -6.35
N LEU A 5 42.59 1.91 -6.95
CA LEU A 5 41.68 0.87 -7.42
C LEU A 5 40.88 0.25 -6.27
N ALA A 6 41.52 -0.04 -5.14
CA ALA A 6 40.86 -0.60 -3.97
C ALA A 6 39.80 0.35 -3.39
N LEU A 7 40.12 1.65 -3.28
CA LEU A 7 39.18 2.68 -2.84
C LEU A 7 37.98 2.81 -3.80
N LEU A 8 38.24 2.72 -5.11
CA LEU A 8 37.19 2.80 -6.12
C LEU A 8 36.23 1.61 -6.04
N LEU A 9 36.77 0.39 -5.83
CA LEU A 9 35.96 -0.81 -5.68
C LEU A 9 35.09 -0.76 -4.42
N VAL A 10 35.63 -0.28 -3.30
CA VAL A 10 34.85 -0.09 -2.06
C VAL A 10 33.73 0.94 -2.25
N ALA A 11 34.01 2.04 -2.95
CA ALA A 11 33.00 3.06 -3.26
C ALA A 11 31.87 2.51 -4.13
N VAL A 12 32.18 1.62 -5.09
CA VAL A 12 31.17 1.01 -5.97
C VAL A 12 30.25 0.05 -5.23
N VAL A 13 30.77 -0.73 -4.28
CA VAL A 13 29.98 -1.69 -3.49
C VAL A 13 29.06 -1.01 -2.47
N GLY A 14 29.39 0.23 -2.05
CA GLY A 14 28.57 1.01 -1.11
C GLY A 14 27.44 1.82 -1.75
N LEU A 15 27.32 1.83 -3.08
CA LEU A 15 26.28 2.59 -3.77
C LEU A 15 24.91 1.94 -3.53
N PRO A 16 23.89 2.69 -3.08
CA PRO A 16 22.54 2.16 -2.96
C PRO A 16 22.03 1.78 -4.35
N LEU A 17 21.74 0.49 -4.56
CA LEU A 17 21.02 0.04 -5.75
C LEU A 17 19.64 0.73 -5.75
N ALA A 18 19.39 1.60 -6.73
CA ALA A 18 18.05 2.14 -6.96
C ALA A 18 17.14 0.99 -7.40
N GLN A 19 16.41 0.40 -6.44
CA GLN A 19 15.40 -0.60 -6.74
C GLN A 19 14.18 0.11 -7.30
N ALA A 20 13.86 -0.12 -8.57
CA ALA A 20 12.63 0.37 -9.17
C ALA A 20 11.46 -0.39 -8.55
N LEU A 21 10.50 0.34 -7.97
CA LEU A 21 9.27 -0.23 -7.44
C LEU A 21 8.30 -0.48 -8.60
N ASP A 22 7.84 -1.71 -8.78
CA ASP A 22 6.75 -2.01 -9.72
C ASP A 22 5.42 -2.02 -8.94
N CYS A 23 4.56 -1.07 -9.29
CA CYS A 23 3.28 -0.82 -8.66
C CYS A 23 2.14 -1.38 -9.52
N HIS A 24 1.09 -1.93 -8.91
CA HIS A 24 -0.06 -2.45 -9.63
C HIS A 24 -1.14 -1.37 -9.79
N VAL A 25 -1.62 -1.16 -11.03
CA VAL A 25 -2.67 -0.17 -11.33
C VAL A 25 -3.99 -0.87 -11.59
N CYS A 26 -5.04 -0.38 -10.94
CA CYS A 26 -6.41 -0.83 -11.15
C CYS A 26 -7.09 0.02 -12.24
N ALA A 27 -7.89 -0.60 -13.12
CA ALA A 27 -8.77 0.18 -13.99
C ALA A 27 -9.85 0.91 -13.20
N TYR A 28 -10.50 1.89 -13.83
CA TYR A 28 -11.57 2.73 -13.26
C TYR A 28 -12.69 1.93 -12.56
N ASN A 29 -12.91 0.69 -13.00
CA ASN A 29 -13.95 -0.21 -12.51
C ASN A 29 -13.49 -1.10 -11.33
N GLY A 30 -12.18 -1.16 -11.07
CA GLY A 30 -11.58 -1.88 -9.93
C GLY A 30 -11.34 -3.37 -10.13
N ASP A 31 -11.84 -3.97 -11.21
CA ASP A 31 -11.85 -5.43 -11.38
C ASP A 31 -10.50 -6.04 -11.77
N ASN A 32 -9.52 -5.23 -12.21
CA ASN A 32 -8.25 -5.69 -12.73
C ASN A 32 -7.08 -4.79 -12.29
N CYS A 33 -6.41 -5.18 -11.22
CA CYS A 33 -5.20 -4.50 -10.72
C CYS A 33 -3.90 -5.16 -11.20
N PHE A 34 -3.94 -6.03 -12.21
CA PHE A 34 -2.77 -6.83 -12.60
C PHE A 34 -1.77 -6.08 -13.47
N ASN A 35 -2.06 -4.86 -13.93
CA ASN A 35 -1.16 -4.16 -14.82
C ASN A 35 0.00 -3.52 -14.03
N PRO A 36 1.24 -4.01 -14.14
CA PRO A 36 2.36 -3.43 -13.43
C PRO A 36 2.78 -2.12 -14.13
N MET A 37 3.03 -1.09 -13.33
CA MET A 37 3.63 0.17 -13.77
C MET A 37 4.93 0.36 -12.99
N ARG A 38 5.96 0.83 -13.70
CA ARG A 38 7.24 1.16 -13.06
C ARG A 38 7.09 2.52 -12.37
N CYS A 39 7.15 2.53 -11.05
CA CYS A 39 7.06 3.75 -10.27
C CYS A 39 8.38 4.56 -10.37
N PRO A 40 8.31 5.90 -10.30
CA PRO A 40 9.51 6.76 -10.25
C PRO A 40 10.45 6.38 -9.09
N THR A 41 11.75 6.60 -9.23
CA THR A 41 12.79 6.20 -8.25
C THR A 41 12.68 6.87 -6.87
N MET A 42 11.92 7.95 -6.76
CA MET A 42 11.60 8.62 -5.49
C MET A 42 10.46 7.95 -4.70
N VAL A 43 9.70 7.06 -5.35
CA VAL A 43 8.55 6.39 -4.74
C VAL A 43 9.03 5.19 -3.94
N ARG A 44 8.63 5.12 -2.68
CA ARG A 44 8.98 4.02 -1.77
C ARG A 44 7.84 3.04 -1.52
N TYR A 45 6.62 3.36 -1.95
CA TYR A 45 5.43 2.55 -1.73
C TYR A 45 4.37 2.80 -2.82
N CYS A 46 3.51 1.82 -3.05
CA CYS A 46 2.37 1.93 -3.96
C CYS A 46 1.17 2.57 -3.24
N MET A 47 0.48 3.49 -3.90
CA MET A 47 -0.77 4.08 -3.41
C MET A 47 -1.81 4.10 -4.54
N THR A 48 -2.99 3.53 -4.28
CA THR A 48 -4.11 3.54 -5.23
C THR A 48 -5.24 4.39 -4.66
N THR A 49 -5.76 5.34 -5.45
CA THR A 49 -6.90 6.20 -5.06
C THR A 49 -8.03 6.03 -6.09
N ARG A 50 -9.24 5.67 -5.64
CA ARG A 50 -10.44 5.58 -6.50
C ARG A 50 -11.51 6.58 -6.04
N THR A 51 -11.97 7.46 -6.93
CA THR A 51 -12.97 8.51 -6.64
C THR A 51 -14.40 8.02 -6.88
N SER A 52 -15.33 8.37 -5.99
CA SER A 52 -16.77 8.06 -6.06
C SER A 52 -17.50 8.97 -5.08
N THR A 53 -18.72 9.41 -5.40
CA THR A 53 -19.47 10.38 -4.60
C THR A 53 -20.11 9.71 -3.38
N ALA A 54 -19.65 10.01 -2.16
CA ALA A 54 -20.10 9.34 -0.94
C ALA A 54 -21.29 10.06 -0.26
N GLN A 55 -22.50 9.53 -0.45
CA GLN A 55 -23.62 9.70 0.49
C GLN A 55 -23.65 8.43 1.36
N GLY A 56 -23.40 8.54 2.67
CA GLY A 56 -23.47 7.41 3.62
C GLY A 56 -22.57 6.22 3.26
N LEU A 57 -21.26 6.37 3.42
CA LEU A 57 -20.28 5.35 3.03
C LEU A 57 -20.39 4.08 3.90
N GLN A 58 -20.43 2.91 3.26
CA GLN A 58 -20.21 1.61 3.92
C GLN A 58 -18.88 1.03 3.47
N CYS A 59 -18.09 0.46 4.37
CA CYS A 59 -16.80 -0.16 4.02
C CYS A 59 -16.67 -1.52 4.69
N HIS A 60 -15.75 -2.36 4.21
CA HIS A 60 -15.27 -3.49 4.98
C HIS A 60 -14.35 -2.99 6.11
N ARG A 61 -14.59 -3.45 7.35
CA ARG A 61 -13.80 -3.12 8.54
C ARG A 61 -13.38 -4.38 9.28
N CYS A 62 -12.09 -4.65 9.32
CA CYS A 62 -11.56 -5.88 9.91
C CYS A 62 -10.02 -5.85 10.02
N LYS A 63 -9.47 -6.84 10.71
CA LYS A 63 -8.03 -7.11 10.79
C LYS A 63 -7.81 -8.62 10.76
N GLY A 64 -7.03 -9.12 9.80
CA GLY A 64 -6.80 -10.55 9.63
C GLY A 64 -5.69 -10.88 8.64
N PHE A 65 -5.11 -12.08 8.73
CA PHE A 65 -4.12 -12.55 7.77
C PHE A 65 -4.82 -13.03 6.48
N GLY A 66 -4.32 -12.61 5.32
CA GLY A 66 -4.82 -13.07 4.00
C GLY A 66 -6.07 -12.38 3.48
N GLY A 67 -6.60 -11.43 4.24
CA GLY A 67 -7.81 -10.70 3.88
C GLY A 67 -8.94 -10.93 4.88
N CYS A 68 -9.94 -10.05 4.82
CA CYS A 68 -11.14 -10.11 5.65
C CYS A 68 -12.23 -9.20 5.07
N SER A 69 -13.49 -9.50 5.33
CA SER A 69 -14.64 -8.78 4.75
C SER A 69 -15.82 -8.71 5.73
N HIS A 70 -15.81 -7.70 6.60
CA HIS A 70 -16.95 -7.42 7.49
C HIS A 70 -17.52 -6.05 7.18
N VAL A 71 -18.76 -5.98 6.69
CA VAL A 71 -19.40 -4.71 6.30
C VAL A 71 -19.62 -3.83 7.53
N PHE A 72 -19.37 -2.53 7.39
CA PHE A 72 -19.50 -1.54 8.44
C PHE A 72 -19.94 -0.19 7.88
N SER A 73 -20.94 0.42 8.51
CA SER A 73 -21.41 1.77 8.18
C SER A 73 -20.47 2.83 8.76
N CYS A 74 -19.89 3.65 7.90
CA CYS A 74 -18.93 4.67 8.32
C CYS A 74 -19.62 5.88 8.96
N SER A 75 -18.87 6.59 9.81
CA SER A 75 -19.26 7.93 10.25
C SER A 75 -19.39 8.87 9.04
N GLY A 76 -20.31 9.84 9.09
CA GLY A 76 -20.48 10.84 8.02
C GLY A 76 -19.25 11.73 7.76
N SER A 77 -18.26 11.70 8.65
CA SER A 77 -16.97 12.36 8.45
C SER A 77 -15.98 11.57 7.58
N SER A 78 -16.23 10.27 7.39
CA SER A 78 -15.39 9.38 6.58
C SER A 78 -15.71 9.54 5.11
N THR A 79 -14.68 9.65 4.29
CA THR A 79 -14.82 9.85 2.84
C THR A 79 -14.22 8.72 2.03
N HIS A 80 -13.41 7.85 2.66
CA HIS A 80 -12.71 6.76 2.00
C HIS A 80 -12.83 5.45 2.78
N CYS A 81 -12.90 4.35 2.05
CA CYS A 81 -12.54 3.02 2.53
C CYS A 81 -11.05 2.80 2.31
N VAL A 82 -10.37 2.24 3.30
CA VAL A 82 -8.92 2.04 3.29
C VAL A 82 -8.60 0.56 3.50
N ILE A 83 -7.58 0.07 2.79
CA ILE A 83 -6.93 -1.23 2.96
C ILE A 83 -5.47 -0.98 3.28
N ILE A 84 -4.96 -1.60 4.34
CA ILE A 84 -3.55 -1.59 4.73
C ILE A 84 -3.09 -3.02 4.82
N ALA A 85 -2.08 -3.40 4.03
CA ALA A 85 -1.46 -4.71 4.09
C ALA A 85 -0.02 -4.56 4.59
N THR A 86 0.30 -5.19 5.72
CA THR A 86 1.67 -5.20 6.30
C THR A 86 2.23 -6.61 6.31
N ARG A 87 3.52 -6.77 5.97
CA ARG A 87 4.22 -8.04 6.25
C ARG A 87 4.56 -8.12 7.74
N SER A 88 4.11 -9.17 8.41
CA SER A 88 4.42 -9.40 9.83
C SER A 88 5.88 -9.89 9.99
N PRO A 89 6.65 -9.36 10.95
CA PRO A 89 8.00 -9.85 11.24
C PRO A 89 8.04 -11.19 12.00
N ILE A 90 6.89 -11.73 12.45
CA ILE A 90 6.82 -12.81 13.47
C ILE A 90 6.49 -14.21 12.90
N SER A 91 6.87 -14.53 11.65
CA SER A 91 6.81 -15.90 11.09
C SER A 91 5.41 -16.47 10.74
N PHE A 92 4.74 -15.87 9.74
CA PHE A 92 3.78 -16.61 8.89
C PHE A 92 4.16 -16.34 7.43
N THR A 93 4.70 -17.36 6.76
CA THR A 93 5.70 -17.17 5.70
C THR A 93 5.23 -16.50 4.40
N ASP A 94 3.94 -16.31 4.11
CA ASP A 94 3.56 -15.65 2.84
C ASP A 94 2.29 -14.77 2.88
N LEU A 95 1.66 -14.60 4.05
CA LEU A 95 0.34 -13.98 4.11
C LEU A 95 0.36 -12.60 4.79
N PRO A 96 -0.01 -11.50 4.11
CA PRO A 96 0.00 -10.17 4.72
C PRO A 96 -1.08 -10.05 5.79
N LEU A 97 -0.77 -9.30 6.84
CA LEU A 97 -1.79 -8.83 7.79
C LEU A 97 -2.54 -7.67 7.15
N VAL A 98 -3.81 -7.91 6.81
CA VAL A 98 -4.69 -6.94 6.17
C VAL A 98 -5.55 -6.27 7.23
N THR A 99 -5.60 -4.94 7.18
CA THR A 99 -6.49 -4.10 7.98
C THR A 99 -7.35 -3.27 7.05
N LYS A 100 -8.68 -3.33 7.24
CA LYS A 100 -9.65 -2.57 6.46
C LYS A 100 -10.42 -1.63 7.38
N MET A 101 -10.68 -0.39 6.95
CA MET A 101 -11.39 0.61 7.78
C MET A 101 -12.01 1.75 6.96
N CYS A 102 -12.85 2.54 7.63
CA CYS A 102 -13.30 3.85 7.15
C CYS A 102 -12.29 4.93 7.57
N TYR A 103 -12.01 5.90 6.71
CA TYR A 103 -11.12 7.01 7.04
C TYR A 103 -11.54 8.32 6.35
N ARG A 104 -11.02 9.44 6.88
CA ARG A 104 -11.19 10.76 6.27
C ARG A 104 -9.99 11.05 5.38
N GLY A 105 -10.18 10.95 4.08
CA GLY A 105 -9.07 10.95 3.12
C GLY A 105 -8.35 9.60 3.04
N CYS A 106 -7.26 9.55 2.27
CA CYS A 106 -6.35 8.40 2.27
C CYS A 106 -5.13 8.73 3.16
N PRO A 107 -4.80 7.91 4.16
CA PRO A 107 -3.70 8.19 5.09
C PRO A 107 -2.33 8.05 4.43
N ASP A 108 -1.36 8.85 4.87
CA ASP A 108 0.05 8.70 4.51
C ASP A 108 0.68 7.55 5.30
N VAL A 109 1.27 6.59 4.60
CA VAL A 109 1.87 5.38 5.21
C VAL A 109 3.00 5.70 6.18
N SER A 110 3.73 6.80 5.95
CA SER A 110 4.86 7.24 6.76
C SER A 110 4.43 7.65 8.17
N SER A 111 3.18 8.11 8.32
CA SER A 111 2.60 8.52 9.60
C SER A 111 2.14 7.34 10.47
N LEU A 112 2.02 6.14 9.89
CA LEU A 112 1.44 4.97 10.57
C LEU A 112 2.47 4.11 11.31
N GLY A 113 3.77 4.33 11.10
CA GLY A 113 4.83 3.59 11.80
C GLY A 113 4.87 2.09 11.50
N LEU A 114 4.34 1.66 10.36
CA LEU A 114 4.12 0.24 10.01
C LEU A 114 5.34 -0.48 9.40
N GLY A 115 6.47 0.23 9.27
CA GLY A 115 7.69 -0.29 8.68
C GLY A 115 7.73 -0.22 7.14
N PRO A 116 8.81 -0.73 6.52
CA PRO A 116 9.10 -0.52 5.09
C PRO A 116 8.27 -1.40 4.14
N HIS A 117 7.60 -2.45 4.64
CA HIS A 117 6.84 -3.41 3.83
C HIS A 117 5.33 -3.25 4.07
N VAL A 118 4.80 -2.12 3.61
CA VAL A 118 3.39 -1.76 3.71
C VAL A 118 2.82 -1.38 2.34
N SER A 119 1.59 -1.82 2.07
CA SER A 119 0.80 -1.39 0.91
C SER A 119 -0.49 -0.77 1.40
N VAL A 120 -0.88 0.37 0.82
CA VAL A 120 -2.13 1.08 1.14
C VAL A 120 -2.94 1.38 -0.11
N ALA A 121 -4.22 1.01 -0.06
CA ALA A 121 -5.19 1.30 -1.11
C ALA A 121 -6.40 2.02 -0.51
N CYS A 122 -6.93 3.00 -1.25
CA CYS A 122 -8.05 3.82 -0.82
C CYS A 122 -9.06 4.03 -1.94
N CYS A 123 -10.33 4.10 -1.58
CA CYS A 123 -11.41 4.31 -2.53
C CYS A 123 -12.60 5.03 -1.87
N GLN A 124 -13.40 5.75 -2.65
CA GLN A 124 -14.47 6.64 -2.15
C GLN A 124 -15.90 6.14 -2.45
N SER A 125 -16.06 4.84 -2.74
CA SER A 125 -17.38 4.19 -2.95
C SER A 125 -17.72 3.27 -1.79
N SER A 126 -19.00 3.01 -1.56
CA SER A 126 -19.41 1.97 -0.64
C SER A 126 -18.86 0.60 -1.08
N LEU A 127 -18.35 -0.15 -0.11
CA LEU A 127 -17.82 -1.52 -0.18
C LEU A 127 -16.66 -1.71 -1.16
N CYS A 128 -16.04 -0.63 -1.64
CA CYS A 128 -14.98 -0.69 -2.64
C CYS A 128 -13.67 -1.32 -2.15
N ASN A 129 -13.53 -1.52 -0.84
CA ASN A 129 -12.37 -2.15 -0.23
C ASN A 129 -12.56 -3.66 -0.02
N HIS A 130 -13.27 -4.34 -0.92
CA HIS A 130 -13.57 -5.77 -0.81
C HIS A 130 -12.34 -6.65 -0.97
N ASP A 131 -11.49 -6.31 -1.93
CA ASP A 131 -10.31 -7.09 -2.35
C ASP A 131 -9.06 -6.61 -1.62
#